data_AF-A0A3C1SFP8-F1
#
_entry.id   AF-A0A3C1SFP8-F1
#
_cell.length_a   1.000
_cell.length_b   1.000
_cell.length_c   1.000
_cell.angle_alpha   90.00
_cell.angle_beta   90.00
_cell.angle_gamma   90.00
#
_symmetry.space_group_name_H-M   'P 1'
#
loop_
_entity.id
_entity.type
_entity.pdbx_description
1 polymer ?
#
loop_
_entity_poly.entity_id
_entity_poly.type
_entity_poly.pdbx_seq_one_letter_code
_entity_poly.pdbx_strand_id
1 'polypeptide(L)' 'PNTLYVRGTNFCDIGVKVDKKAKRLILISAIDNLVKGAAGQAVQNMNLMFGIDEAVGLKSVPYPL' A
#
# COMPACT_ATOMS: atom_id res chain seq x y z
N PRO A 1 9.76 3.40 -4.32
CA PRO A 1 8.71 2.35 -4.30
C PRO A 1 8.98 1.30 -5.38
N ASN A 2 8.86 0.02 -5.04
CA ASN A 2 9.01 -1.11 -5.97
C ASN A 2 7.86 -2.09 -5.73
N THR A 3 7.17 -2.51 -6.79
CA THR A 3 6.02 -3.43 -6.70
C THR A 3 6.39 -4.78 -6.09
N LEU A 4 7.64 -5.21 -6.21
CA LEU A 4 8.12 -6.45 -5.63
C LEU A 4 8.04 -6.45 -4.09
N TYR A 5 8.34 -5.31 -3.45
CA TYR A 5 8.43 -5.22 -1.99
C TYR A 5 7.07 -5.09 -1.29
N VAL A 6 6.00 -4.82 -2.03
CA VAL A 6 4.64 -4.70 -1.47
C VAL A 6 3.78 -5.93 -1.78
N ARG A 7 4.27 -6.88 -2.58
CA ARG A 7 3.55 -8.09 -2.98
C ARG A 7 3.09 -8.91 -1.76
N GLY A 8 1.80 -9.22 -1.71
CA GLY A 8 1.17 -9.96 -0.61
C GLY A 8 0.89 -9.12 0.65
N THR A 9 1.15 -7.81 0.62
CA THR A 9 0.97 -6.94 1.78
C THR A 9 -0.17 -5.94 1.59
N ASN A 10 -0.67 -5.41 2.70
CA ASN A 10 -1.62 -4.30 2.68
C ASN A 10 -0.93 -2.91 2.70
N PHE A 11 0.35 -2.83 2.32
CA PHE A 11 1.10 -1.57 2.31
C PHE A 11 0.92 -0.80 0.99
N CYS A 12 1.03 0.52 1.09
CA CYS A 12 1.17 1.44 -0.04
C CYS A 12 2.44 2.26 0.17
N ASP A 13 3.48 1.92 -0.59
CA ASP A 13 4.75 2.62 -0.52
C ASP A 13 4.70 3.86 -1.40
N ILE A 14 4.90 5.04 -0.83
CA ILE A 14 4.88 6.32 -1.54
C ILE A 14 6.28 6.92 -1.60
N GLY A 15 6.68 7.32 -2.81
CA GLY A 15 7.95 8.01 -3.08
C GLY A 15 7.69 9.33 -3.76
N VAL A 16 8.52 10.33 -3.44
CA VAL A 16 8.39 11.70 -3.92
C VAL A 16 9.72 12.17 -4.49
N LYS A 17 9.69 12.80 -5.67
CA LYS A 17 10.83 13.50 -6.25
C LYS A 17 10.40 14.87 -6.76
N VAL A 18 11.13 15.91 -6.36
CA VAL A 18 10.95 17.27 -6.89
C VAL A 18 11.98 17.53 -7.98
N ASP A 19 11.52 17.80 -9.19
CA ASP A 19 12.34 18.41 -10.25
C ASP A 19 12.13 19.94 -10.20
N LYS A 20 13.10 20.62 -9.58
CA LYS A 20 13.06 22.07 -9.42
C LYS A 20 13.20 22.82 -10.74
N LYS A 21 13.96 22.28 -11.70
CA LYS A 21 14.21 22.93 -12.99
C LYS A 21 12.94 22.90 -13.85
N ALA A 22 12.26 21.76 -13.88
CA ALA A 22 11.00 21.61 -14.58
C ALA A 22 9.77 22.09 -13.79
N LYS A 23 9.95 22.60 -12.55
CA LYS A 23 8.87 22.93 -11.61
C LYS A 23 7.83 21.80 -11.48
N ARG A 24 8.30 20.55 -11.41
CA ARG A 24 7.45 19.35 -11.42
C ARG A 24 7.65 18.53 -10.14
N LEU A 25 6.55 18.11 -9.55
CA LEU A 25 6.52 17.07 -8.52
C LEU A 25 6.22 15.72 -9.18
N ILE A 26 7.03 14.71 -8.90
CA ILE A 26 6.83 13.34 -9.37
C ILE A 26 6.50 12.51 -8.13
N LEU A 27 5.28 11.96 -8.13
CA LEU A 27 4.77 11.05 -7.10
C LEU A 27 4.71 9.64 -7.68
N ILE A 28 5.19 8.67 -6.92
CA ILE A 28 5.13 7.26 -7.29
C ILE A 28 4.54 6.51 -6.10
N SER A 29 3.56 5.65 -6.34
CA SER A 29 3.04 4.70 -5.35
C SER A 29 3.20 3.28 -5.86
N ALA A 30 3.48 2.34 -4.95
CA ALA A 30 3.45 0.90 -5.24
C ALA A 30 2.52 0.21 -4.24
N ILE A 31 1.64 -0.64 -4.76
CA ILE A 31 0.73 -1.50 -4.00
C ILE A 31 0.74 -2.91 -4.59
N ASP A 32 0.37 -3.91 -3.80
CA ASP A 32 -0.19 -5.15 -4.36
C ASP A 32 -1.64 -4.88 -4.78
N ASN A 33 -1.96 -5.13 -6.05
CA ASN A 33 -3.28 -4.83 -6.61
C ASN A 33 -4.39 -5.78 -6.13
N LEU A 34 -4.06 -6.98 -5.64
CA LEU A 34 -5.04 -7.94 -5.11
C LEU A 34 -5.22 -7.79 -3.60
N VAL A 35 -4.18 -7.37 -2.87
CA VAL A 35 -4.26 -7.11 -1.43
C VAL A 35 -4.68 -5.66 -1.18
N LYS A 36 -3.74 -4.71 -1.15
CA LYS A 36 -4.06 -3.30 -0.88
C LYS A 36 -4.94 -2.67 -1.96
N GLY A 37 -4.87 -3.15 -3.20
CA GLY A 37 -5.73 -2.69 -4.29
C GLY A 37 -7.15 -3.27 -4.29
N ALA A 38 -7.43 -4.32 -3.50
CA ALA A 38 -8.73 -4.98 -3.48
C ALA A 38 -9.07 -5.60 -2.10
N ALA A 39 -8.79 -6.89 -1.89
CA ALA A 39 -9.33 -7.66 -0.77
C ALA A 39 -8.80 -7.17 0.60
N GLY A 40 -7.52 -6.80 0.69
CA GLY A 40 -6.93 -6.24 1.89
C GLY A 40 -7.56 -4.90 2.27
N GLN A 41 -7.87 -4.05 1.29
CA GLN A 41 -8.59 -2.80 1.54
C GLN A 41 -10.04 -3.03 1.99
N ALA A 42 -10.72 -4.05 1.44
CA ALA A 42 -12.06 -4.43 1.88
C ALA A 42 -12.06 -4.89 3.35
N VAL A 43 -11.08 -5.72 3.75
CA VAL A 43 -10.89 -6.12 5.15
C VAL A 43 -10.56 -4.93 6.05
N GLN A 44 -9.73 -4.01 5.57
CA GLN A 44 -9.40 -2.79 6.31
C GLN A 44 -10.65 -1.92 6.58
N ASN A 45 -11.49 -1.75 5.57
CA ASN A 45 -12.77 -1.05 5.70
C ASN A 45 -13.72 -1.78 6.67
N MET A 46 -13.81 -3.12 6.58
CA MET A 46 -14.58 -3.93 7.51
C MET A 46 -14.09 -3.73 8.96
N ASN A 47 -12.78 -3.77 9.20
CA ASN A 47 -12.23 -3.55 10.55
C ASN A 47 -12.74 -2.22 11.12
N LEU A 48 -12.66 -1.13 10.34
CA LEU A 48 -13.18 0.18 10.75
C LEU A 48 -14.70 0.17 11.01
N MET A 49 -15.49 -0.47 10.13
CA MET A 49 -16.96 -0.55 10.28
C MET A 49 -17.39 -1.27 11.56
N PHE A 50 -16.62 -2.25 12.02
CA PHE A 50 -16.92 -3.05 13.21
C PHE A 50 -16.15 -2.60 14.46
N GLY A 51 -15.41 -1.48 14.41
CA GLY A 51 -14.64 -0.96 15.55
C GLY A 51 -13.46 -1.85 15.94
N ILE A 52 -12.96 -2.66 15.02
CA ILE A 52 -11.77 -3.49 15.16
C ILE A 52 -10.55 -2.64 14.80
N ASP A 53 -9.38 -2.90 15.40
CA ASP A 53 -8.14 -2.25 14.99
C ASP A 53 -7.91 -2.43 13.48
N GLU A 54 -7.66 -1.31 12.80
CA GLU A 54 -7.62 -1.24 11.34
C GLU A 54 -6.64 -2.24 10.71
N ALA A 55 -5.54 -2.55 11.41
CA ALA A 55 -4.46 -3.39 10.90
C ALA A 55 -4.62 -4.89 11.22
N VAL A 56 -5.69 -5.29 11.92
CA VAL A 56 -5.97 -6.68 12.24
C VAL A 56 -6.08 -7.51 10.95
N GLY A 57 -5.28 -8.58 10.87
CA GLY A 57 -5.23 -9.47 9.71
C GLY A 57 -4.45 -8.95 8.49
N LEU A 58 -3.80 -7.78 8.58
CA LEU A 58 -3.22 -7.07 7.43
C LEU A 58 -1.70 -6.82 7.52
N LYS A 59 -1.02 -7.35 8.54
CA LYS A 59 0.43 -7.17 8.79
C LYS A 59 1.30 -8.29 8.21
N SER A 60 0.88 -8.89 7.09
CA SER A 60 1.67 -9.89 6.38
C SER A 60 2.99 -9.30 5.87
N VAL A 61 4.07 -10.07 5.98
CA VAL A 61 5.34 -9.74 5.31
C VAL A 61 5.24 -10.06 3.81
N PRO A 62 6.00 -9.36 2.95
CA PRO A 62 6.01 -9.64 1.53
C PRO A 62 6.35 -11.12 1.25
N TYR A 63 5.72 -11.71 0.24
CA TYR A 63 6.03 -13.10 -0.12
C TYR A 63 7.50 -13.24 -0.56
N PRO A 64 8.24 -14.27 -0.08
CA PRO A 64 9.56 -14.57 -0.60
C PRO A 64 9.47 -14.91 -2.09
N LEU A 65 10.51 -14.50 -2.83
CA LEU A 65 10.73 -14.91 -4.21
C LEU A 65 11.25 -16.36 -4.27
#